data_AF-A0A7C2J7D7-F1
#
_entry.id   AF-A0A7C2J7D7-F1
#
_cell.length_a   1.000
_cell.length_b   1.000
_cell.length_c   1.000
_cell.angle_alpha   90.00
_cell.angle_beta   90.00
_cell.angle_gamma   90.00
#
_symmetry.space_group_name_H-M   'P 1'
#
loop_
_entity.id
_entity.type
_entity.pdbx_description
1 polymer ?
#
loop_
_entity_poly.entity_id
_entity_poly.type
_entity_poly.pdbx_seq_one_letter_code
_entity_poly.pdbx_strand_id
1 'polypeptide(L)'
;MKWTLSILLLIVALSDRALCATSSLAYGQRIIRATEQIDRIKTDEEYGEEGVGYIKQLLPINEEVETGSGTIRVDNSWLHRLLDEYKAQKDKQQRVAKLDEAAGRLRALSEHLRAAEGESGEAQARNKIGEILGRSEYREKGEDKLTALIKKIRTEILTFFQDLLSRIFAAIYGAGTEAGWVFRGILILAVVITLALVVRMAMRIERRKKRGRKRTVLGEEIEEGMSAQDLAEAGLAAARAGDFRLAVRKLYISLLYEMAEQNLFELEANATNREYLERVSSYSTLSTMMRYLTDRFEYFWYGMFSPTEEDFSAYLKSYETGIASVRSLGEQAQG
;
A
#
# COMPACT_ATOMS: atom_id res chain seq x y z
N MET A 1 39.04 7.73 75.87
CA MET A 1 38.30 8.85 75.26
C MET A 1 37.71 8.33 73.97
N LYS A 2 36.44 7.95 73.93
CA LYS A 2 35.22 8.75 74.01
C LYS A 2 34.63 8.99 72.59
N TRP A 3 33.54 8.26 72.32
CA TRP A 3 32.32 8.62 71.57
C TRP A 3 32.36 8.42 70.03
N THR A 4 31.72 7.40 69.43
CA THR A 4 30.27 7.13 69.20
C THR A 4 29.53 8.21 68.41
N LEU A 5 29.12 7.88 67.16
CA LEU A 5 27.78 8.06 66.55
C LEU A 5 27.90 7.56 65.09
N SER A 6 27.46 6.35 64.73
CA SER A 6 26.07 5.97 64.39
C SER A 6 25.42 6.88 63.34
N ILE A 7 25.54 6.52 62.06
CA ILE A 7 24.38 6.47 61.16
C ILE A 7 24.41 5.10 60.47
N LEU A 8 23.64 4.20 61.08
CA LEU A 8 23.20 2.93 60.56
C LEU A 8 22.08 3.23 59.56
N LEU A 9 22.34 3.15 58.25
CA LEU A 9 21.28 3.16 57.25
C LEU A 9 21.23 1.81 56.57
N LEU A 10 20.64 0.88 57.34
CA LEU A 10 19.68 -0.13 56.89
C LEU A 10 19.77 -0.48 55.40
N ILE A 11 20.78 -1.28 55.03
CA ILE A 11 20.74 -2.06 53.79
C ILE A 11 19.69 -3.14 54.02
N VAL A 12 18.43 -2.79 53.79
CA VAL A 12 17.37 -3.78 53.65
C VAL A 12 17.60 -4.47 52.32
N ALA A 13 18.20 -5.65 52.40
CA ALA A 13 18.08 -6.66 51.37
C ALA A 13 16.59 -7.03 51.23
N LEU A 14 15.90 -6.30 50.36
CA LEU A 14 14.68 -6.75 49.71
C LEU A 14 15.06 -7.11 48.28
N SER A 15 15.55 -8.33 48.15
CA SER A 15 15.49 -9.07 46.90
C SER A 15 14.03 -9.17 46.48
N ASP A 16 13.64 -8.47 45.41
CA ASP A 16 12.84 -9.08 44.37
C ASP A 16 12.83 -8.26 43.08
N ARG A 17 13.42 -8.87 42.04
CA ARG A 17 13.43 -8.50 40.62
C ARG A 17 14.13 -7.20 40.27
N ALA A 18 15.44 -7.33 40.06
CA ALA A 18 16.15 -6.52 39.06
C ALA A 18 15.39 -6.66 37.73
N LEU A 19 14.52 -5.68 37.43
CA LEU A 19 14.04 -5.46 36.08
C LEU A 19 15.26 -4.96 35.32
N CYS A 20 15.90 -5.86 34.57
CA CYS A 20 16.98 -5.52 33.65
C CYS A 20 16.57 -4.27 32.88
N ALA A 21 17.38 -3.22 32.98
CA ALA A 21 17.15 -2.00 32.25
C ALA A 21 17.15 -2.37 30.75
N THR A 22 16.00 -2.16 30.11
CA THR A 22 15.76 -2.65 28.75
C THR A 22 16.21 -1.57 27.78
N SER A 23 16.86 -1.96 26.69
CA SER A 23 17.29 -0.98 25.69
C SER A 23 16.09 -0.21 25.13
N SER A 24 16.27 1.08 24.88
CA SER A 24 15.25 1.96 24.30
C SER A 24 14.70 1.41 22.98
N LEU A 25 15.54 0.78 22.15
CA LEU A 25 15.09 0.02 20.97
C LEU A 25 14.11 -1.12 21.30
N ALA A 26 14.41 -1.94 22.31
CA ALA A 26 13.54 -3.05 22.71
C ALA A 26 12.24 -2.57 23.36
N TYR A 27 12.29 -1.44 24.08
CA TYR A 27 11.09 -0.76 24.57
C TYR A 27 10.22 -0.22 23.42
N GLY A 28 10.83 0.43 22.42
CA GLY A 28 10.15 0.90 21.20
C GLY A 28 9.44 -0.22 20.43
N GLN A 29 10.08 -1.38 20.27
CA GLN A 29 9.46 -2.55 19.63
C GLN A 29 8.25 -3.07 20.39
N ARG A 30 8.26 -3.03 21.74
CA ARG A 30 7.11 -3.42 22.56
C ARG A 30 5.96 -2.43 22.44
N ILE A 31 6.23 -1.13 22.30
CA ILE A 31 5.20 -0.11 22.02
C ILE A 31 4.51 -0.37 20.68
N ILE A 32 5.26 -0.70 19.64
CA ILE A 32 4.70 -1.01 18.31
C ILE A 32 3.78 -2.23 18.40
N ARG A 33 4.26 -3.33 19.01
CA ARG A 33 3.44 -4.54 19.22
C ARG A 33 2.19 -4.25 20.05
N ALA A 34 2.29 -3.48 21.13
CA ALA A 34 1.13 -3.10 21.93
C ALA A 34 0.09 -2.33 21.11
N THR A 35 0.54 -1.44 20.21
CA THR A 35 -0.33 -0.68 19.32
C THR A 35 -1.06 -1.59 18.32
N GLU A 36 -0.37 -2.57 17.74
CA GLU A 36 -0.98 -3.57 16.84
C GLU A 36 -2.05 -4.39 17.55
N GLN A 37 -1.81 -4.79 18.81
CA GLN A 37 -2.80 -5.53 19.58
C GLN A 37 -4.02 -4.69 19.92
N ILE A 38 -3.85 -3.39 20.19
CA ILE A 38 -4.97 -2.46 20.38
C ILE A 38 -5.82 -2.37 19.10
N ASP A 39 -5.19 -2.28 17.93
CA ASP A 39 -5.90 -2.23 16.66
C ASP A 39 -6.62 -3.56 16.35
N ARG A 40 -6.04 -4.71 16.72
CA ARG A 40 -6.69 -6.02 16.62
C ARG A 40 -7.94 -6.13 17.50
N ILE A 41 -7.89 -5.64 18.75
CA ILE A 41 -9.04 -5.63 19.66
C ILE A 41 -10.22 -4.83 19.09
N LYS A 42 -9.97 -3.82 18.25
CA LYS A 42 -11.05 -3.04 17.60
C LYS A 42 -11.78 -3.85 16.52
N THR A 43 -11.08 -4.77 15.86
CA THR A 43 -11.63 -5.60 14.77
C THR A 43 -12.26 -6.88 15.30
N ASP A 44 -11.73 -7.43 16.40
CA ASP A 44 -12.17 -8.68 17.01
C ASP A 44 -12.58 -8.46 18.48
N GLU A 45 -13.89 -8.36 18.73
CA GLU A 45 -14.43 -8.12 20.08
C GLU A 45 -14.21 -9.31 21.03
N GLU A 46 -14.12 -10.53 20.50
CA GLU A 46 -13.92 -11.75 21.30
C GLU A 46 -12.48 -11.83 21.83
N TYR A 47 -11.52 -11.28 21.07
CA TYR A 47 -10.12 -11.14 21.47
C TYR A 47 -9.87 -10.03 22.50
N GLY A 48 -10.86 -9.19 22.82
CA GLY A 48 -10.66 -8.00 23.65
C GLY A 48 -10.08 -8.30 25.04
N GLU A 49 -10.58 -9.32 25.73
CA GLU A 49 -10.15 -9.66 27.09
C GLU A 49 -8.72 -10.21 27.14
N GLU A 50 -8.38 -11.10 26.19
CA GLU A 50 -7.05 -11.69 26.06
C GLU A 50 -6.02 -10.65 25.61
N GLY A 51 -6.40 -9.83 24.62
CA GLY A 51 -5.56 -8.76 24.07
C GLY A 51 -5.17 -7.73 25.13
N VAL A 52 -6.10 -7.30 25.99
CA VAL A 52 -5.77 -6.39 27.10
C VAL A 52 -4.76 -7.03 28.08
N GLY A 53 -4.93 -8.32 28.40
CA GLY A 53 -4.00 -9.04 29.27
C GLY A 53 -2.58 -9.06 28.67
N TYR A 54 -2.47 -9.32 27.38
CA TYR A 54 -1.20 -9.36 26.67
C TYR A 54 -0.53 -7.98 26.57
N ILE A 55 -1.28 -6.90 26.31
CA ILE A 55 -0.75 -5.53 26.29
C ILE A 55 -0.16 -5.15 27.65
N LYS A 56 -0.84 -5.50 28.75
CA LYS A 56 -0.37 -5.23 30.11
C LYS A 56 0.92 -5.99 30.46
N GLN A 57 1.15 -7.16 29.85
CA GLN A 57 2.39 -7.91 29.99
C GLN A 57 3.53 -7.30 29.17
N LEU A 58 3.23 -6.78 27.97
CA LEU A 58 4.22 -6.11 27.12
C LEU A 58 4.75 -4.82 27.75
N LEU A 59 3.88 -4.05 28.39
CA LEU A 59 4.19 -2.75 28.98
C LEU A 59 3.83 -2.74 30.47
N PRO A 60 4.74 -3.16 31.37
CA PRO A 60 4.54 -3.11 32.81
C PRO A 60 4.31 -1.68 33.32
N ILE A 61 3.64 -1.54 34.47
CA ILE A 61 3.26 -0.24 35.06
C ILE A 61 4.47 0.68 35.27
N ASN A 62 5.57 0.13 35.78
CA ASN A 62 6.83 0.85 35.96
C ASN A 62 7.93 0.06 35.28
N GLU A 63 8.75 0.73 34.48
CA GLU A 63 9.92 0.12 33.85
C GLU A 63 11.06 1.13 33.72
N GLU A 64 12.29 0.63 33.74
CA GLU A 64 13.49 1.45 33.52
C GLU A 64 14.05 1.12 32.13
N VAL A 65 14.24 2.17 31.33
CA VAL A 65 14.66 2.08 29.93
C VAL A 65 16.02 2.76 29.78
N GLU A 66 17.00 2.04 29.26
CA GLU A 66 18.32 2.60 28.97
C GLU A 66 18.28 3.36 27.64
N THR A 67 18.53 4.66 27.71
CA THR A 67 18.76 5.52 26.55
C THR A 67 20.25 5.84 26.45
N GLY A 68 20.72 6.24 25.27
CA GLY A 68 22.14 6.59 25.06
C GLY A 68 22.67 7.72 25.96
N SER A 69 21.78 8.46 26.64
CA SER A 69 22.09 9.55 27.58
C SER A 69 21.79 9.22 29.05
N GLY A 70 21.31 8.01 29.37
CA GLY A 70 21.04 7.56 30.75
C GLY A 70 19.82 6.64 30.88
N THR A 71 19.56 6.15 32.10
CA THR A 71 18.38 5.33 32.42
C THR A 71 17.19 6.22 32.75
N ILE A 72 16.11 6.11 31.97
CA ILE A 72 14.87 6.85 32.19
C ILE A 72 13.83 5.88 32.76
N ARG A 73 13.19 6.27 33.85
CA ARG A 73 12.04 5.54 34.41
C ARG A 73 10.77 5.93 33.66
N VAL A 74 10.11 4.95 33.06
CA VAL A 74 8.88 5.12 32.29
C VAL A 74 7.68 4.60 33.10
N ASP A 75 6.67 5.45 33.25
CA ASP A 75 5.42 5.13 33.95
C ASP A 75 4.29 4.87 32.94
N ASN A 76 3.87 3.62 32.84
CA ASN A 76 2.77 3.17 31.98
C ASN A 76 1.44 3.05 32.76
N SER A 77 1.33 3.55 33.99
CA SER A 77 0.09 3.51 34.80
C SER A 77 -1.12 4.08 34.06
N TRP A 78 -0.90 5.07 33.20
CA TRP A 78 -1.94 5.68 32.37
C TRP A 78 -2.54 4.67 31.37
N LEU A 79 -1.73 3.78 30.79
CA LEU A 79 -2.16 2.78 29.81
C LEU A 79 -3.00 1.71 30.49
N HIS A 80 -2.54 1.23 31.66
CA HIS A 80 -3.28 0.24 32.45
C HIS A 80 -4.66 0.76 32.85
N ARG A 81 -4.74 2.02 33.27
CA ARG A 81 -6.01 2.68 33.63
C ARG A 81 -6.96 2.77 32.43
N LEU A 82 -6.47 3.18 31.25
CA LEU A 82 -7.30 3.26 30.04
C LEU A 82 -7.82 1.88 29.60
N LEU A 83 -7.00 0.84 29.74
CA LEU A 83 -7.41 -0.54 29.43
C LEU A 83 -8.44 -1.08 30.43
N ASP A 84 -8.35 -0.69 31.71
CA ASP A 84 -9.36 -1.04 32.72
C ASP A 84 -10.67 -0.27 32.50
N GLU A 85 -10.60 1.01 32.12
CA GLU A 85 -11.77 1.80 31.72
C GLU A 85 -12.44 1.22 30.46
N TYR A 86 -11.66 0.72 29.51
CA TYR A 86 -12.17 0.00 28.34
C TYR A 86 -12.97 -1.24 28.74
N LYS A 87 -12.47 -2.06 29.67
CA LYS A 87 -13.18 -3.26 30.17
C LYS A 87 -14.45 -2.91 30.93
N ALA A 88 -14.43 -1.83 31.71
CA ALA A 88 -15.58 -1.40 32.50
C ALA A 88 -16.69 -0.77 31.64
N GLN A 89 -16.38 -0.34 30.43
CA GLN A 89 -17.31 0.40 29.58
C GLN A 89 -18.27 -0.53 28.82
N LYS A 90 -19.56 -0.23 28.88
CA LYS A 90 -20.61 -1.03 28.21
C LYS A 90 -20.97 -0.51 26.82
N ASP A 91 -20.75 0.77 26.58
CA ASP A 91 -21.02 1.42 25.28
C ASP A 91 -19.90 1.12 24.27
N LYS A 92 -20.28 0.56 23.11
CA LYS A 92 -19.33 0.14 22.07
C LYS A 92 -18.54 1.31 21.46
N GLN A 93 -19.17 2.47 21.23
CA GLN A 93 -18.48 3.63 20.66
C GLN A 93 -17.48 4.19 21.66
N GLN A 94 -17.87 4.29 22.94
CA GLN A 94 -16.98 4.78 23.98
C GLN A 94 -15.82 3.81 24.27
N ARG A 95 -16.03 2.49 24.12
CA ARG A 95 -14.94 1.49 24.18
C ARG A 95 -13.89 1.72 23.09
N VAL A 96 -14.31 1.91 21.84
CA VAL A 96 -13.38 2.15 20.72
C VAL A 96 -12.60 3.46 20.92
N ALA A 97 -13.27 4.52 21.38
CA ALA A 97 -12.61 5.80 21.64
C ALA A 97 -11.46 5.69 22.67
N LYS A 98 -11.62 4.84 23.70
CA LYS A 98 -10.57 4.59 24.70
C LYS A 98 -9.36 3.84 24.11
N LEU A 99 -9.60 2.90 23.20
CA LEU A 99 -8.55 2.20 22.47
C LEU A 99 -7.81 3.14 21.51
N ASP A 100 -8.53 4.05 20.84
CA ASP A 100 -7.91 5.08 19.99
C ASP A 100 -7.03 6.04 20.80
N GLU A 101 -7.48 6.47 21.98
CA GLU A 101 -6.68 7.29 22.89
C GLU A 101 -5.39 6.58 23.32
N ALA A 102 -5.50 5.29 23.68
CA ALA A 102 -4.35 4.47 24.07
C ALA A 102 -3.34 4.33 22.92
N ALA A 103 -3.79 3.96 21.72
CA ALA A 103 -2.95 3.82 20.54
C ALA A 103 -2.28 5.15 20.13
N GLY A 104 -3.02 6.27 20.20
CA GLY A 104 -2.48 7.60 19.89
C GLY A 104 -1.33 7.99 20.82
N ARG A 105 -1.48 7.77 22.13
CA ARG A 105 -0.43 8.07 23.11
C ARG A 105 0.79 7.17 22.96
N LEU A 106 0.61 5.89 22.65
CA LEU A 106 1.70 4.96 22.38
C LEU A 106 2.53 5.39 21.15
N ARG A 107 1.86 5.82 20.06
CA ARG A 107 2.56 6.33 18.87
C ARG A 107 3.38 7.59 19.18
N ALA A 108 2.82 8.56 19.91
CA ALA A 108 3.54 9.76 20.33
C ALA A 108 4.77 9.43 21.20
N LEU A 109 4.64 8.45 22.09
CA LEU A 109 5.75 7.97 22.92
C LEU A 109 6.87 7.34 22.06
N SER A 110 6.51 6.56 21.04
CA SER A 110 7.49 5.93 20.12
C SER A 110 8.27 6.97 19.30
N GLU A 111 7.63 8.06 18.92
CA GLU A 111 8.23 9.14 18.13
C GLU A 111 9.25 9.93 18.97
N HIS A 112 8.88 10.29 20.21
CA HIS A 112 9.80 10.95 21.14
C HIS A 112 11.00 10.07 21.50
N LEU A 113 10.81 8.75 21.62
CA LEU A 113 11.91 7.83 21.90
C LEU A 113 12.91 7.75 20.75
N ARG A 114 12.44 7.73 19.49
CA ARG A 114 13.29 7.81 18.29
C ARG A 114 14.04 9.14 18.18
N ALA A 115 13.40 10.24 18.55
CA ALA A 115 14.04 11.55 18.57
C ALA A 115 15.18 11.62 19.60
N ALA A 116 14.98 11.03 20.79
CA ALA A 116 15.98 11.00 21.87
C ALA A 116 17.21 10.11 21.56
N GLU A 117 17.04 9.02 20.79
CA GLU A 117 18.17 8.19 20.33
C GLU A 117 18.98 8.84 19.19
N GLY A 118 18.39 9.80 18.45
CA GLY A 118 18.98 10.44 17.27
C GLY A 118 20.15 11.39 17.54
N GLU A 119 20.31 11.91 18.76
CA GLU A 119 21.37 12.87 19.09
C GLU A 119 22.77 12.24 19.24
N SER A 120 22.89 10.92 19.42
CA SER A 120 24.18 10.25 19.68
C SER A 120 24.81 9.57 18.45
N GLY A 121 24.05 9.36 17.36
CA GLY A 121 24.49 8.58 16.18
C GLY A 121 24.86 9.39 14.93
N GLU A 122 24.72 10.72 14.97
CA GLU A 122 24.72 11.58 13.76
C GLU A 122 26.04 11.59 12.98
N ALA A 123 27.17 11.31 13.64
CA ALA A 123 28.49 11.28 12.99
C ALA A 123 28.73 10.02 12.13
N GLN A 124 28.14 8.88 12.50
CA GLN A 124 28.38 7.60 11.83
C GLN A 124 27.33 7.30 10.76
N ALA A 125 26.11 7.84 10.93
CA ALA A 125 25.06 7.78 9.92
C ALA A 125 25.41 8.63 8.68
N ARG A 126 26.01 9.82 8.86
CA ARG A 126 26.38 10.72 7.74
C ARG A 126 27.31 10.07 6.71
N ASN A 127 28.20 9.16 7.12
CA ASN A 127 29.11 8.45 6.21
C ASN A 127 28.44 7.31 5.42
N LYS A 128 27.33 6.72 5.92
CA LYS A 128 26.54 5.72 5.18
C LYS A 128 25.35 6.33 4.42
N ILE A 129 24.93 7.52 4.82
CA ILE A 129 23.86 8.29 4.18
C ILE A 129 24.29 8.79 2.79
N GLY A 130 25.57 9.14 2.57
CA GLY A 130 26.06 9.53 1.24
C GLY A 130 25.92 8.43 0.17
N GLU A 131 25.94 7.17 0.58
CA GLU A 131 25.85 6.00 -0.32
C GLU A 131 24.39 5.57 -0.57
N ILE A 132 23.48 5.85 0.37
CA ILE A 132 22.07 5.43 0.33
C ILE A 132 21.12 6.56 -0.15
N LEU A 133 21.53 7.84 -0.07
CA LEU A 133 20.76 8.98 -0.63
C LEU A 133 20.66 9.00 -2.17
N GLY A 134 21.20 7.98 -2.86
CA GLY A 134 20.94 7.74 -4.28
C GLY A 134 19.60 7.06 -4.58
N ARG A 135 18.84 6.57 -3.59
CA ARG A 135 17.52 5.97 -3.82
C ARG A 135 16.40 6.93 -3.44
N SER A 136 15.63 7.28 -4.46
CA SER A 136 14.46 8.14 -4.39
C SER A 136 13.33 7.44 -3.64
N GLU A 137 12.93 7.98 -2.51
CA GLU A 137 11.54 8.11 -2.09
C GLU A 137 11.52 9.01 -0.84
N TYR A 138 10.56 9.92 -0.80
CA TYR A 138 10.43 11.06 0.14
C TYR A 138 11.25 12.31 -0.20
N ARG A 139 10.90 12.93 -1.33
CA ARG A 139 11.04 14.37 -1.50
C ARG A 139 9.74 15.03 -1.01
N GLU A 140 9.80 15.71 0.13
CA GLU A 140 8.74 16.58 0.60
C GLU A 140 8.78 17.91 -0.16
N LYS A 141 7.63 18.26 -0.76
CA LYS A 141 7.16 19.58 -1.26
C LYS A 141 8.16 20.75 -1.20
N GLY A 142 9.06 20.83 -2.17
CA GLY A 142 9.50 22.11 -2.73
C GLY A 142 8.60 22.45 -3.93
N GLU A 143 8.24 23.73 -4.12
CA GLU A 143 7.46 24.18 -5.29
C GLU A 143 7.93 23.49 -6.56
N ASP A 144 7.11 22.55 -7.02
CA ASP A 144 7.56 21.54 -7.96
C ASP A 144 7.74 22.21 -9.31
N LYS A 145 8.89 22.01 -9.96
CA LYS A 145 9.07 22.38 -11.37
C LYS A 145 7.94 21.78 -12.23
N LEU A 146 7.34 20.67 -11.77
CA LEU A 146 6.10 20.09 -12.28
C LEU A 146 4.86 20.95 -12.06
N THR A 147 4.63 21.52 -10.88
CA THR A 147 3.53 22.47 -10.66
C THR A 147 3.75 23.75 -11.46
N ALA A 148 4.98 24.23 -11.60
CA ALA A 148 5.33 25.34 -12.47
C ALA A 148 5.18 25.01 -13.97
N LEU A 149 5.56 23.81 -14.42
CA LEU A 149 5.35 23.31 -15.78
C LEU A 149 3.88 23.08 -16.08
N ILE A 150 3.12 22.50 -15.15
CA ILE A 150 1.67 22.28 -15.27
C ILE A 150 0.95 23.64 -15.29
N LYS A 151 1.38 24.61 -14.47
CA LYS A 151 0.86 25.97 -14.50
C LYS A 151 1.18 26.64 -15.84
N LYS A 152 2.42 26.52 -16.34
CA LYS A 152 2.84 27.06 -17.64
C LYS A 152 2.06 26.43 -18.80
N ILE A 153 1.96 25.09 -18.83
CA ILE A 153 1.22 24.33 -19.84
C ILE A 153 -0.28 24.65 -19.77
N ARG A 154 -0.87 24.76 -18.57
CA ARG A 154 -2.28 25.13 -18.40
C ARG A 154 -2.56 26.53 -18.93
N THR A 155 -1.67 27.49 -18.65
CA THR A 155 -1.81 28.86 -19.16
C THR A 155 -1.66 28.90 -20.68
N GLU A 156 -0.66 28.22 -21.25
CA GLU A 156 -0.44 28.16 -22.70
C GLU A 156 -1.59 27.45 -23.44
N ILE A 157 -2.14 26.35 -22.89
CA ILE A 157 -3.29 25.64 -23.46
C ILE A 157 -4.56 26.49 -23.38
N LEU A 158 -4.81 27.19 -22.27
CA LEU A 158 -6.00 28.05 -22.14
C LEU A 158 -5.94 29.23 -23.12
N THR A 159 -4.77 29.85 -23.30
CA THR A 159 -4.61 30.93 -24.29
C THR A 159 -4.74 30.43 -25.71
N PHE A 160 -4.20 29.24 -26.02
CA PHE A 160 -4.37 28.61 -27.33
C PHE A 160 -5.83 28.25 -27.60
N PHE A 161 -6.54 27.71 -26.61
CA PHE A 161 -7.96 27.36 -26.72
C PHE A 161 -8.83 28.61 -26.88
N GLN A 162 -8.53 29.69 -26.15
CA GLN A 162 -9.24 30.96 -26.29
C GLN A 162 -9.01 31.60 -27.66
N ASP A 163 -7.77 31.55 -28.19
CA ASP A 163 -7.47 32.04 -29.54
C ASP A 163 -8.15 31.19 -30.62
N LEU A 164 -8.08 29.86 -30.50
CA LEU A 164 -8.77 28.93 -31.40
C LEU A 164 -10.29 29.12 -31.37
N LEU A 165 -10.89 29.25 -30.18
CA LEU A 165 -12.32 29.50 -30.01
C LEU A 165 -12.71 30.87 -30.57
N SER A 166 -11.88 31.90 -30.39
CA SER A 166 -12.14 33.22 -30.95
C SER A 166 -12.10 33.23 -32.48
N ARG A 167 -11.18 32.47 -33.10
CA ARG A 167 -11.10 32.30 -34.56
C ARG A 167 -12.30 31.53 -35.10
N ILE A 168 -12.75 30.51 -34.38
CA ILE A 168 -13.97 29.75 -34.71
C ILE A 168 -15.20 30.63 -34.55
N PHE A 169 -15.31 31.40 -33.45
CA PHE A 169 -16.43 32.30 -33.20
C PHE A 169 -16.49 33.43 -34.21
N ALA A 170 -15.35 34.03 -34.56
CA ALA A 170 -15.23 35.03 -35.63
C ALA A 170 -15.54 34.43 -37.02
N ALA A 171 -15.18 33.18 -37.28
CA ALA A 171 -15.53 32.50 -38.54
C ALA A 171 -17.02 32.11 -38.62
N ILE A 172 -17.68 31.87 -37.48
CA ILE A 172 -19.10 31.49 -37.41
C ILE A 172 -20.02 32.72 -37.39
N TYR A 173 -19.66 33.77 -36.64
CA TYR A 173 -20.43 34.99 -36.40
C TYR A 173 -19.91 36.23 -37.13
N GLY A 174 -18.78 36.14 -37.84
CA GLY A 174 -18.25 37.23 -38.66
C GLY A 174 -19.20 37.59 -39.79
N ALA A 175 -19.64 38.85 -39.80
CA ALA A 175 -20.53 39.39 -40.81
C ALA A 175 -19.79 39.52 -42.15
N GLY A 176 -20.07 38.64 -43.13
CA GLY A 176 -19.74 38.95 -44.53
C GLY A 176 -19.35 37.82 -45.48
N THR A 177 -19.45 36.53 -45.12
CA THR A 177 -19.08 35.47 -46.10
C THR A 177 -20.26 34.57 -46.45
N GLU A 178 -20.74 34.71 -47.70
CA GLU A 178 -21.67 33.85 -48.46
C GLU A 178 -21.25 32.35 -48.54
N ALA A 179 -20.16 31.95 -47.88
CA ALA A 179 -19.72 30.56 -47.72
C ALA A 179 -20.57 29.80 -46.66
N GLY A 180 -21.89 29.99 -46.69
CA GLY A 180 -22.80 30.02 -45.54
C GLY A 180 -23.13 28.71 -44.79
N TRP A 181 -22.72 27.53 -45.24
CA TRP A 181 -23.05 26.28 -44.50
C TRP A 181 -22.01 25.17 -44.66
N VAL A 182 -21.41 25.04 -45.84
CA VAL A 182 -20.36 24.03 -46.10
C VAL A 182 -19.13 24.31 -45.25
N PHE A 183 -18.67 25.56 -45.19
CA PHE A 183 -17.52 25.94 -44.39
C PHE A 183 -17.78 25.75 -42.88
N ARG A 184 -19.01 26.05 -42.43
CA ARG A 184 -19.46 25.78 -41.05
C ARG A 184 -19.49 24.29 -40.73
N GLY A 185 -19.97 23.46 -41.65
CA GLY A 185 -19.98 22.00 -41.52
C GLY A 185 -18.57 21.42 -41.40
N ILE A 186 -17.63 21.89 -42.23
CA ILE A 186 -16.22 21.47 -42.18
C ILE A 186 -15.57 21.89 -40.85
N LEU A 187 -15.85 23.10 -40.36
CA LEU A 187 -15.35 23.58 -39.06
C LEU A 187 -15.87 22.73 -37.89
N ILE A 188 -17.18 22.45 -37.86
CA ILE A 188 -17.78 21.61 -36.82
C ILE A 188 -17.17 20.20 -36.86
N LEU A 189 -17.04 19.62 -38.05
CA LEU A 189 -16.44 18.30 -38.23
C LEU A 189 -14.98 18.28 -37.74
N ALA A 190 -14.18 19.31 -38.07
CA ALA A 190 -12.80 19.43 -37.61
C ALA A 190 -12.70 19.55 -36.08
N VAL A 191 -13.61 20.29 -35.44
CA VAL A 191 -13.69 20.38 -33.97
C VAL A 191 -14.06 19.02 -33.35
N VAL A 192 -15.04 18.31 -33.90
CA VAL A 192 -15.44 16.98 -33.42
C VAL A 192 -14.31 15.97 -33.54
N ILE A 193 -13.60 15.94 -34.68
CA ILE A 193 -12.45 15.06 -34.90
C ILE A 193 -11.31 15.40 -33.93
N THR A 194 -11.03 16.69 -33.72
CA THR A 194 -10.00 17.15 -32.79
C THR A 194 -10.34 16.77 -31.36
N LEU A 195 -11.60 16.95 -30.95
CA LEU A 195 -12.08 16.56 -29.62
C LEU A 195 -11.97 15.04 -29.41
N ALA A 196 -12.37 14.24 -30.41
CA ALA A 196 -12.23 12.79 -30.37
C ALA A 196 -10.76 12.35 -30.24
N LEU A 197 -9.83 13.00 -30.96
CA LEU A 197 -8.40 12.76 -30.85
C LEU A 197 -7.83 13.13 -29.47
N VAL A 198 -8.24 14.26 -28.90
CA VAL A 198 -7.81 14.71 -27.57
C VAL A 198 -8.32 13.75 -26.49
N VAL A 199 -9.58 13.33 -26.55
CA VAL A 199 -10.15 12.33 -25.63
C VAL A 199 -9.42 10.99 -25.75
N ARG A 200 -9.17 10.53 -26.99
CA ARG A 200 -8.40 9.30 -27.25
C ARG A 200 -6.98 9.38 -26.68
N MET A 201 -6.30 10.52 -26.82
CA MET A 201 -4.95 10.73 -26.29
C MET A 201 -4.95 10.81 -24.76
N ALA A 202 -5.92 11.50 -24.16
CA ALA A 202 -6.06 11.60 -22.70
C ALA A 202 -6.25 10.22 -22.06
N MET A 203 -7.14 9.39 -22.62
CA MET A 203 -7.32 7.99 -22.19
C MET A 203 -6.02 7.18 -22.31
N ARG A 204 -5.23 7.40 -23.37
CA ARG A 204 -3.94 6.69 -23.56
C ARG A 204 -2.89 7.10 -22.52
N ILE A 205 -2.88 8.36 -22.09
CA ILE A 205 -1.94 8.88 -21.09
C ILE A 205 -2.29 8.38 -19.68
N GLU A 206 -3.58 8.34 -19.32
CA GLU A 206 -4.03 7.75 -18.05
C GLU A 206 -3.68 6.27 -17.94
N ARG A 207 -3.84 5.51 -19.04
CA ARG A 207 -3.42 4.10 -19.12
C ARG A 207 -1.93 3.91 -18.83
N ARG A 208 -1.06 4.81 -19.32
CA ARG A 208 0.39 4.76 -19.03
C ARG A 208 0.72 5.11 -17.58
N LYS A 209 0.01 6.07 -16.97
CA LYS A 209 0.21 6.42 -15.55
C LYS A 209 -0.20 5.30 -14.60
N LYS A 210 -1.23 4.52 -14.94
CA LYS A 210 -1.65 3.35 -14.13
C LYS A 210 -0.63 2.19 -14.18
N ARG A 211 0.22 2.08 -15.21
CA ARG A 211 1.25 1.02 -15.33
C ARG A 211 2.52 1.29 -14.50
N GLY A 212 2.75 2.51 -14.04
CA GLY A 212 4.01 2.93 -13.39
C GLY A 212 3.96 3.04 -11.87
N ARG A 213 3.08 2.31 -11.17
CA ARG A 213 3.06 2.28 -9.70
C ARG A 213 3.45 0.89 -9.23
N LYS A 214 4.36 0.79 -8.26
CA LYS A 214 4.62 -0.45 -7.52
C LYS A 214 3.29 -1.00 -6.99
N ARG A 215 2.97 -2.25 -7.33
CA ARG A 215 1.70 -2.90 -6.95
C ARG A 215 2.01 -4.23 -6.28
N THR A 216 1.41 -4.44 -5.12
CA THR A 216 1.43 -5.74 -4.45
C THR A 216 0.13 -6.47 -4.76
N VAL A 217 0.21 -7.64 -5.38
CA VAL A 217 -0.95 -8.49 -5.69
C VAL A 217 -0.71 -9.87 -5.12
N LEU A 218 -1.61 -10.35 -4.25
CA LEU A 218 -1.54 -11.66 -3.61
C LEU A 218 -0.17 -11.93 -2.93
N GLY A 219 0.41 -10.90 -2.33
CA GLY A 219 1.72 -10.95 -1.65
C GLY A 219 2.94 -10.95 -2.58
N GLU A 220 2.76 -10.81 -3.90
CA GLU A 220 3.86 -10.58 -4.84
C GLU A 220 4.06 -9.08 -5.06
N GLU A 221 5.26 -8.59 -4.77
CA GLU A 221 5.65 -7.23 -5.15
C GLU A 221 6.02 -7.22 -6.63
N ILE A 222 5.19 -6.57 -7.46
CA ILE A 222 5.48 -6.37 -8.88
C ILE A 222 6.31 -5.09 -9.01
N GLU A 223 7.51 -5.23 -9.56
CA GLU A 223 8.42 -4.09 -9.79
C GLU A 223 7.81 -3.08 -10.77
N GLU A 224 8.19 -1.81 -10.61
CA GLU A 224 7.69 -0.73 -11.47
C GLU A 224 8.12 -0.97 -12.93
N GLY A 225 7.13 -1.03 -13.82
CA GLY A 225 7.36 -1.22 -15.26
C GLY A 225 7.31 -2.67 -15.74
N MET A 226 7.17 -3.66 -14.86
CA MET A 226 6.87 -5.04 -15.28
C MET A 226 5.47 -5.11 -15.90
N SER A 227 5.41 -5.69 -17.10
CA SER A 227 4.16 -5.98 -17.81
C SER A 227 3.61 -7.36 -17.45
N ALA A 228 2.36 -7.62 -17.84
CA ALA A 228 1.78 -8.96 -17.73
C ALA A 228 2.62 -10.00 -18.49
N GLN A 229 3.21 -9.61 -19.63
CA GLN A 229 4.07 -10.50 -20.42
C GLN A 229 5.36 -10.87 -19.68
N ASP A 230 6.00 -9.92 -19.01
CA ASP A 230 7.25 -10.19 -18.26
C ASP A 230 7.01 -11.20 -17.13
N LEU A 231 5.87 -11.08 -16.43
CA LEU A 231 5.46 -12.04 -15.40
C LEU A 231 5.20 -13.43 -15.98
N ALA A 232 4.55 -13.50 -17.14
CA ALA A 232 4.29 -14.76 -17.83
C ALA A 232 5.60 -15.44 -18.27
N GLU A 233 6.55 -14.67 -18.84
CA GLU A 233 7.86 -15.18 -19.24
C GLU A 233 8.66 -15.70 -18.04
N ALA A 234 8.60 -14.99 -16.91
CA ALA A 234 9.20 -15.43 -15.66
C ALA A 234 8.56 -16.71 -15.10
N GLY A 235 7.25 -16.90 -15.29
CA GLY A 235 6.54 -18.15 -14.96
C GLY A 235 6.97 -19.31 -15.84
N LEU A 236 7.07 -19.09 -17.16
CA LEU A 236 7.55 -20.10 -18.11
C LEU A 236 9.03 -20.47 -17.86
N ALA A 237 9.85 -19.51 -17.43
CA ALA A 237 11.22 -19.78 -17.02
C ALA A 237 11.30 -20.68 -15.78
N ALA A 238 10.43 -20.45 -14.80
CA ALA A 238 10.32 -21.31 -13.61
C ALA A 238 9.90 -22.74 -13.99
N ALA A 239 8.95 -22.89 -14.91
CA ALA A 239 8.54 -24.21 -15.40
C ALA A 239 9.69 -24.97 -16.08
N ARG A 240 10.50 -24.28 -16.91
CA ARG A 240 11.70 -24.88 -17.52
C ARG A 240 12.75 -25.31 -16.50
N ALA A 241 12.79 -24.67 -15.33
CA ALA A 241 13.64 -25.05 -14.21
C ALA A 241 13.05 -26.17 -13.34
N GLY A 242 11.86 -26.68 -13.68
CA GLY A 242 11.14 -27.71 -12.90
C GLY A 242 10.35 -27.15 -11.72
N ASP A 243 10.31 -25.83 -11.51
CA ASP A 243 9.51 -25.20 -10.47
C ASP A 243 8.11 -24.88 -10.99
N PHE A 244 7.29 -25.92 -11.13
CA PHE A 244 5.92 -25.79 -11.61
C PHE A 244 5.03 -24.99 -10.67
N ARG A 245 5.33 -24.99 -9.37
CA ARG A 245 4.54 -24.26 -8.36
C ARG A 245 4.74 -22.75 -8.52
N LEU A 246 5.99 -22.30 -8.66
CA LEU A 246 6.28 -20.91 -8.96
C LEU A 246 5.74 -20.51 -10.34
N ALA A 247 5.83 -21.41 -11.32
CA ALA A 247 5.27 -21.18 -12.65
C ALA A 247 3.76 -20.92 -12.60
N VAL A 248 2.99 -21.77 -11.91
CA VAL A 248 1.54 -21.58 -11.71
C VAL A 248 1.25 -20.23 -11.05
N ARG A 249 1.98 -19.87 -10.00
CA ARG A 249 1.80 -18.59 -9.31
C ARG A 249 2.01 -17.40 -10.23
N LYS A 250 3.15 -17.37 -10.95
CA LYS A 250 3.49 -16.26 -11.84
C LYS A 250 2.51 -16.14 -13.01
N LEU A 251 2.09 -17.27 -13.58
CA LEU A 251 1.08 -17.28 -14.64
C LEU A 251 -0.27 -16.77 -14.13
N TYR A 252 -0.72 -17.18 -12.94
CA TYR A 252 -1.95 -16.65 -12.35
C TYR A 252 -1.91 -15.13 -12.15
N ILE A 253 -0.82 -14.63 -11.58
CA ILE A 253 -0.63 -13.19 -11.33
C ILE A 253 -0.53 -12.43 -12.67
N SER A 254 0.17 -12.97 -13.66
CA SER A 254 0.25 -12.38 -15.00
C SER A 254 -1.13 -12.25 -15.66
N LEU A 255 -2.01 -13.23 -15.47
CA LEU A 255 -3.38 -13.20 -15.99
C LEU A 255 -4.19 -12.08 -15.32
N LEU A 256 -4.13 -11.96 -14.00
CA LEU A 256 -4.76 -10.86 -13.26
C LEU A 256 -4.24 -9.50 -13.74
N TYR A 257 -2.93 -9.40 -14.00
CA TYR A 257 -2.30 -8.19 -14.49
C TYR A 257 -2.76 -7.83 -15.90
N GLU A 258 -2.82 -8.81 -16.81
CA GLU A 258 -3.34 -8.61 -18.17
C GLU A 258 -4.79 -8.09 -18.13
N MET A 259 -5.66 -8.65 -17.29
CA MET A 259 -7.03 -8.16 -17.14
C MET A 259 -7.09 -6.71 -16.69
N ALA A 260 -6.21 -6.32 -15.77
CA ALA A 260 -6.11 -4.95 -15.30
C ALA A 260 -5.55 -4.01 -16.37
N GLU A 261 -4.59 -4.45 -17.18
CA GLU A 261 -4.07 -3.69 -18.31
C GLU A 261 -5.13 -3.48 -19.41
N GLN A 262 -6.01 -4.47 -19.61
CA GLN A 262 -7.16 -4.37 -20.51
C GLN A 262 -8.36 -3.59 -19.90
N ASN A 263 -8.24 -3.08 -18.67
CA ASN A 263 -9.29 -2.35 -17.93
C ASN A 263 -10.57 -3.17 -17.65
N LEU A 264 -10.45 -4.49 -17.50
CA LEU A 264 -11.58 -5.31 -17.05
C LEU A 264 -11.92 -5.05 -15.57
N PHE A 265 -10.91 -4.79 -14.75
CA PHE A 265 -11.05 -4.33 -13.36
C PHE A 265 -9.74 -3.68 -12.87
N GLU A 266 -9.79 -3.04 -11.71
CA GLU A 266 -8.57 -2.54 -11.03
C GLU A 266 -8.04 -3.58 -10.04
N LEU A 267 -6.70 -3.70 -9.96
CA LEU A 267 -6.04 -4.57 -8.99
C LEU A 267 -6.03 -3.91 -7.62
N GLU A 268 -6.44 -4.66 -6.61
CA GLU A 268 -6.49 -4.24 -5.22
C GLU A 268 -5.60 -5.17 -4.39
N ALA A 269 -4.80 -4.58 -3.49
CA ALA A 269 -3.82 -5.33 -2.70
C ALA A 269 -4.48 -6.29 -1.70
N ASN A 270 -5.69 -5.97 -1.23
CA ASN A 270 -6.48 -6.74 -0.28
C ASN A 270 -7.57 -7.62 -0.92
N ALA A 271 -7.66 -7.63 -2.26
CA ALA A 271 -8.64 -8.47 -2.94
C ALA A 271 -8.24 -9.95 -2.91
N THR A 272 -9.22 -10.79 -2.61
CA THR A 272 -9.14 -12.24 -2.59
C THR A 272 -9.33 -12.82 -3.99
N ASN A 273 -8.85 -14.05 -4.20
CA ASN A 273 -9.05 -14.78 -5.45
C ASN A 273 -10.55 -14.90 -5.84
N ARG A 274 -11.42 -15.07 -4.85
CA ARG A 274 -12.88 -15.16 -5.07
C ARG A 274 -13.47 -13.84 -5.54
N GLU A 275 -13.04 -12.72 -4.99
CA GLU A 275 -13.47 -11.39 -5.46
C GLU A 275 -13.03 -11.14 -6.90
N TYR A 276 -11.83 -11.59 -7.30
CA TYR A 276 -11.42 -11.52 -8.71
C TYR A 276 -12.30 -12.40 -9.63
N LEU A 277 -12.75 -13.57 -9.17
CA LEU A 277 -13.71 -14.40 -9.91
C LEU A 277 -15.07 -13.73 -10.07
N GLU A 278 -15.57 -13.08 -9.03
CA GLU A 278 -16.85 -12.35 -9.09
C GLU A 278 -16.79 -11.20 -10.09
N ARG A 279 -15.66 -10.47 -10.17
CA ARG A 279 -15.45 -9.36 -11.12
C ARG A 279 -15.53 -9.78 -12.58
N VAL A 280 -15.19 -11.04 -12.90
CA VAL A 280 -15.26 -11.58 -14.28
C VAL A 280 -16.50 -12.42 -14.55
N SER A 281 -17.43 -12.52 -13.60
CA SER A 281 -18.61 -13.39 -13.68
C SER A 281 -19.53 -13.10 -14.86
N SER A 282 -19.57 -11.86 -15.34
CA SER A 282 -20.33 -11.42 -16.52
C SER A 282 -19.76 -11.95 -17.85
N TYR A 283 -18.50 -12.41 -17.87
CA TYR A 283 -17.83 -12.95 -19.04
C TYR A 283 -17.80 -14.48 -18.98
N SER A 284 -18.83 -15.16 -19.50
CA SER A 284 -19.06 -16.60 -19.32
C SER A 284 -17.85 -17.49 -19.64
N THR A 285 -17.18 -17.27 -20.78
CA THR A 285 -16.00 -18.03 -21.18
C THR A 285 -14.80 -17.76 -20.26
N LEU A 286 -14.53 -16.49 -19.96
CA LEU A 286 -13.42 -16.08 -19.10
C LEU A 286 -13.63 -16.56 -17.65
N SER A 287 -14.84 -16.43 -17.11
CA SER A 287 -15.23 -16.88 -15.77
C SER A 287 -14.99 -18.38 -15.57
N THR A 288 -15.35 -19.20 -16.57
CA THR A 288 -15.15 -20.66 -16.51
C THR A 288 -13.67 -21.03 -16.46
N MET A 289 -12.84 -20.41 -17.31
CA MET A 289 -11.39 -20.64 -17.31
C MET A 289 -10.74 -20.12 -16.04
N MET A 290 -11.11 -18.91 -15.60
CA MET A 290 -10.58 -18.28 -14.40
C MET A 290 -10.90 -19.09 -13.16
N ARG A 291 -12.08 -19.71 -13.08
CA ARG A 291 -12.45 -20.63 -11.98
C ARG A 291 -11.47 -21.79 -11.88
N TYR A 292 -11.25 -22.50 -12.99
CA TYR A 292 -10.28 -23.60 -13.03
C TYR A 292 -8.87 -23.13 -12.63
N LEU A 293 -8.39 -22.01 -13.17
CA LEU A 293 -7.06 -21.47 -12.86
C LEU A 293 -6.93 -21.05 -11.40
N THR A 294 -8.00 -20.50 -10.82
CA THR A 294 -8.05 -20.09 -9.41
C THR A 294 -8.04 -21.32 -8.49
N ASP A 295 -8.89 -22.32 -8.76
CA ASP A 295 -8.96 -23.54 -7.95
C ASP A 295 -7.60 -24.27 -7.93
N ARG A 296 -6.93 -24.34 -9.08
CA ARG A 296 -5.60 -24.98 -9.19
C ARG A 296 -4.51 -24.13 -8.56
N PHE A 297 -4.56 -22.81 -8.69
CA PHE A 297 -3.65 -21.91 -8.00
C PHE A 297 -3.79 -22.04 -6.48
N GLU A 298 -5.02 -22.05 -5.94
CA GLU A 298 -5.27 -22.22 -4.51
C GLU A 298 -4.77 -23.57 -4.01
N TYR A 299 -5.05 -24.63 -4.77
CA TYR A 299 -4.58 -25.97 -4.46
C TYR A 299 -3.05 -26.05 -4.41
N PHE A 300 -2.34 -25.64 -5.45
CA PHE A 300 -0.87 -25.77 -5.48
C PHE A 300 -0.15 -24.76 -4.58
N TRP A 301 -0.66 -23.53 -4.50
CA TRP A 301 0.00 -22.47 -3.74
C TRP A 301 -0.35 -22.52 -2.26
N TYR A 302 -1.63 -22.43 -1.89
CA TYR A 302 -2.03 -22.42 -0.48
C TYR A 302 -2.13 -23.83 0.11
N GLY A 303 -2.50 -24.82 -0.70
CA GLY A 303 -2.52 -26.23 -0.30
C GLY A 303 -1.14 -26.89 -0.23
N MET A 304 -0.06 -26.18 -0.62
CA MET A 304 1.33 -26.67 -0.60
C MET A 304 1.57 -27.96 -1.42
N PHE A 305 0.70 -28.28 -2.38
CA PHE A 305 0.87 -29.44 -3.26
C PHE A 305 1.87 -29.13 -4.39
N SER A 306 2.69 -30.12 -4.74
CA SER A 306 3.65 -30.01 -5.85
C SER A 306 2.97 -30.42 -7.16
N PRO A 307 2.81 -29.51 -8.15
CA PRO A 307 2.23 -29.86 -9.44
C PRO A 307 3.15 -30.82 -10.20
N THR A 308 2.58 -31.79 -10.91
CA THR A 308 3.33 -32.57 -11.92
C THR A 308 3.49 -31.79 -13.22
N GLU A 309 4.29 -32.32 -14.15
CA GLU A 309 4.42 -31.75 -15.49
C GLU A 309 3.08 -31.81 -16.25
N GLU A 310 2.31 -32.90 -16.08
CA GLU A 310 0.97 -33.04 -16.65
C GLU A 310 0.02 -32.00 -16.06
N ASP A 311 0.05 -31.80 -14.74
CA ASP A 311 -0.75 -30.76 -14.07
C ASP A 311 -0.43 -29.36 -14.61
N PHE A 312 0.87 -29.07 -14.79
CA PHE A 312 1.32 -27.80 -15.33
C PHE A 312 0.90 -27.63 -16.80
N SER A 313 1.02 -28.66 -17.62
CA SER A 313 0.63 -28.60 -19.04
C SER A 313 -0.87 -28.32 -19.22
N ALA A 314 -1.71 -28.94 -18.38
CA ALA A 314 -3.15 -28.68 -18.35
C ALA A 314 -3.44 -27.25 -17.88
N TYR A 315 -2.75 -26.79 -16.83
CA TYR A 315 -2.84 -25.42 -16.34
C TYR A 315 -2.48 -24.39 -17.42
N LEU A 316 -1.36 -24.61 -18.11
CA LEU A 316 -0.85 -23.71 -19.14
C LEU A 316 -1.84 -23.58 -20.31
N LYS A 317 -2.45 -24.69 -20.75
CA LYS A 317 -3.46 -24.67 -21.81
C LYS A 317 -4.69 -23.82 -21.44
N SER A 318 -5.17 -23.95 -20.20
CA SER A 318 -6.26 -23.12 -19.70
C SER A 318 -5.85 -21.65 -19.56
N TYR A 319 -4.61 -21.39 -19.15
CA TYR A 319 -4.05 -20.04 -19.06
C TYR A 319 -3.99 -19.37 -20.44
N GLU A 320 -3.46 -20.04 -21.46
CA GLU A 320 -3.38 -19.51 -22.83
C GLU A 320 -4.76 -19.15 -23.40
N THR A 321 -5.74 -20.03 -23.14
CA THR A 321 -7.14 -19.79 -23.52
C THR A 321 -7.71 -18.57 -22.77
N GLY A 322 -7.41 -18.44 -21.47
CA GLY A 322 -7.79 -17.29 -20.66
C GLY A 322 -7.21 -15.97 -21.19
N ILE A 323 -5.91 -15.93 -21.48
CA ILE A 323 -5.23 -14.76 -22.04
C ILE A 323 -5.82 -14.36 -23.39
N ALA A 324 -6.08 -15.33 -24.28
CA ALA A 324 -6.72 -15.04 -25.56
C ALA A 324 -8.11 -14.42 -25.38
N SER A 325 -8.90 -14.90 -24.42
CA SER A 325 -10.20 -14.33 -24.09
C SER A 325 -10.10 -12.93 -23.48
N VAL A 326 -9.10 -12.66 -22.65
CA VAL A 326 -8.90 -11.32 -22.06
C VAL A 326 -8.54 -10.31 -23.14
N ARG A 327 -7.66 -10.68 -24.08
CA ARG A 327 -7.24 -9.80 -25.17
C ARG A 327 -8.39 -9.47 -26.12
N SER A 328 -9.22 -10.46 -26.48
CA SER A 328 -10.38 -10.22 -27.35
C SER A 328 -11.41 -9.30 -26.70
N LEU A 329 -11.66 -9.44 -25.40
CA LEU A 329 -12.52 -8.53 -24.64
C LEU A 329 -11.93 -7.12 -24.56
N GLY A 330 -10.62 -7.01 -24.36
CA GLY A 330 -9.90 -5.73 -24.37
C GLY A 330 -9.99 -5.00 -25.71
N GLU A 331 -9.97 -5.73 -26.84
CA GLU A 331 -10.16 -5.18 -28.18
C GLU A 331 -11.59 -4.69 -28.40
N GLN A 332 -12.59 -5.46 -27.97
CA GLN A 332 -14.02 -5.09 -28.06
C GLN A 332 -14.37 -3.86 -27.23
N ALA A 333 -13.73 -3.66 -26.08
CA ALA A 333 -13.91 -2.47 -25.25
C ALA A 333 -13.24 -1.20 -25.83
N GLN A 334 -12.43 -1.34 -26.89
CA GLN A 334 -11.66 -0.24 -27.49
C GLN A 334 -12.12 0.16 -28.90
N GLY A 335 -12.99 -0.63 -29.54
CA GLY A 335 -13.60 -0.35 -30.85
C GLY A 335 -14.83 0.56 -30.72
#